data_AF-A0A7V5H4T8-F1
#
_entry.id   AF-A0A7V5H4T8-F1
#
_cell.length_a   1.000
_cell.length_b   1.000
_cell.length_c   1.000
_cell.angle_alpha   90.00
_cell.angle_beta   90.00
_cell.angle_gamma   90.00
#
_symmetry.space_group_name_H-M   'P 1'
#
loop_
_entity.id
_entity.type
_entity.pdbx_description
1 polymer ?
#
loop_
_entity_poly.entity_id
_entity_poly.type
_entity_poly.pdbx_seq_one_letter_code
_entity_poly.pdbx_strand_id
1 'polypeptide(L)'
;NNTYAKQTVAHNTVVVDQVSQNRANRKEADKVFAKRHFFDASNPQIQVMSAISDDHYPGVHMQRTMFLIDDPQIEYPFVVDLYRLRSKVKHTYDYVLHFDGQFVTSNWKLTAHDSVQFPMGVDFGYQHLWNQAEAQGNDPFQFTWVSGQRYYSFSTASQPDAKVYFVRIGAHDPNFNLMAEPGMILRVQRDDCLFASVIEPHGYFNEAQEKSFNARPAFKEVKVIGHNDEGAVIEVSRKDGLRWQIMVTNGPASETQEHKLTFDNQTFRWKGNYKVVKLTK
;
A
#
# COMPACT_ATOMS: atom_id res chain seq x y z
N ASN A 1 17.50 16.32 -7.06
CA ASN A 1 17.75 14.92 -7.46
C ASN A 1 18.22 14.05 -6.28
N ASN A 2 19.47 14.17 -5.81
CA ASN A 2 20.00 13.25 -4.80
C ASN A 2 19.27 13.31 -3.45
N THR A 3 18.88 14.48 -2.97
CA THR A 3 18.28 14.66 -1.64
C THR A 3 16.80 14.27 -1.55
N TYR A 4 16.11 14.14 -2.69
CA TYR A 4 14.68 13.80 -2.75
C TYR A 4 14.39 12.65 -3.72
N ALA A 5 14.43 12.91 -5.03
CA ALA A 5 13.97 11.98 -6.06
C ALA A 5 14.61 10.57 -6.05
N LYS A 6 15.80 10.39 -5.47
CA LYS A 6 16.45 9.07 -5.31
C LYS A 6 16.16 8.38 -3.98
N GLN A 7 15.53 9.08 -3.04
CA GLN A 7 15.29 8.59 -1.70
C GLN A 7 14.06 7.69 -1.67
N THR A 8 14.06 6.68 -0.80
CA THR A 8 12.99 5.67 -0.78
C THR A 8 11.63 6.29 -0.45
N VAL A 9 11.57 7.32 0.40
CA VAL A 9 10.33 8.05 0.73
C VAL A 9 9.71 8.79 -0.48
N ALA A 10 10.47 9.04 -1.55
CA ALA A 10 9.95 9.63 -2.78
C ALA A 10 9.26 8.60 -3.71
N HIS A 11 9.12 7.34 -3.27
CA HIS A 11 8.59 6.23 -4.08
C HIS A 11 7.47 5.48 -3.35
N ASN A 12 6.63 4.77 -4.11
CA ASN A 12 5.48 4.01 -3.59
C ASN A 12 5.91 2.66 -3.03
N THR A 13 6.60 2.67 -1.90
CA THR A 13 7.16 1.48 -1.23
C THR A 13 7.22 1.69 0.29
N VAL A 14 7.72 0.70 1.03
CA VAL A 14 7.94 0.84 2.47
C VAL A 14 9.35 1.36 2.75
N VAL A 15 9.43 2.37 3.61
CA VAL A 15 10.67 2.89 4.20
C VAL A 15 10.82 2.34 5.61
N VAL A 16 12.03 1.87 5.96
CA VAL A 16 12.36 1.38 7.30
C VAL A 16 13.13 2.47 8.07
N ASP A 17 12.67 2.77 9.28
CA ASP A 17 13.26 3.73 10.22
C ASP A 17 13.53 5.12 9.62
N GLN A 18 12.72 5.52 8.63
CA GLN A 18 12.88 6.79 7.89
C GLN A 18 14.24 6.91 7.19
N VAL A 19 14.84 5.77 6.82
CA VAL A 19 16.12 5.69 6.12
C VAL A 19 15.90 5.06 4.75
N SER A 20 16.51 5.62 3.71
CA SER A 20 16.46 5.03 2.38
C SER A 20 17.11 3.66 2.34
N GLN A 21 16.64 2.78 1.45
CA GLN A 21 17.26 1.49 1.14
C GLN A 21 18.76 1.67 0.91
N ASN A 22 19.55 0.75 1.47
CA ASN A 22 21.02 0.80 1.44
C ASN A 22 21.61 2.13 1.93
N ARG A 23 20.86 2.89 2.77
CA ARG A 23 21.22 4.23 3.26
C ARG A 23 21.53 5.22 2.12
N ALA A 24 20.82 5.09 1.00
CA ALA A 24 21.07 5.84 -0.24
C ALA A 24 22.52 5.70 -0.79
N ASN A 25 23.24 4.65 -0.39
CA ASN A 25 24.58 4.37 -0.88
C ASN A 25 24.50 3.51 -2.14
N ARG A 26 24.82 4.12 -3.29
CA ARG A 26 24.84 3.45 -4.59
C ARG A 26 25.71 2.18 -4.61
N LYS A 27 26.92 2.22 -4.03
CA LYS A 27 27.84 1.07 -4.06
C LYS A 27 27.29 -0.13 -3.28
N GLU A 28 26.53 0.11 -2.22
CA GLU A 28 25.85 -0.95 -1.49
C GLU A 28 24.62 -1.46 -2.25
N ALA A 29 23.84 -0.55 -2.85
CA ALA A 29 22.70 -0.91 -3.69
C ALA A 29 23.11 -1.74 -4.92
N ASP A 30 24.23 -1.44 -5.57
CA ASP A 30 24.75 -2.16 -6.74
C ASP A 30 25.09 -3.64 -6.45
N LYS A 31 25.17 -4.04 -5.17
CA LYS A 31 25.49 -5.42 -4.75
C LYS A 31 24.25 -6.29 -4.50
N VAL A 32 23.07 -5.67 -4.42
CA VAL A 32 21.84 -6.35 -3.99
C VAL A 32 20.72 -6.11 -4.99
N PHE A 33 19.78 -7.04 -5.07
CA PHE A 33 18.62 -6.92 -5.96
C PHE A 33 17.44 -7.68 -5.38
N ALA A 34 16.23 -7.21 -5.69
CA ALA A 34 15.02 -7.96 -5.39
C ALA A 34 14.96 -9.23 -6.25
N LYS A 35 14.59 -10.34 -5.62
CA LYS A 35 14.41 -11.63 -6.28
C LYS A 35 12.96 -11.76 -6.71
N ARG A 36 12.73 -12.08 -7.98
CA ARG A 36 11.38 -12.45 -8.44
C ARG A 36 10.92 -13.67 -7.65
N HIS A 37 9.77 -13.57 -7.02
CA HIS A 37 9.14 -14.68 -6.33
C HIS A 37 8.28 -15.47 -7.32
N PHE A 38 7.25 -14.83 -7.89
CA PHE A 38 6.46 -15.39 -8.99
C PHE A 38 5.81 -14.28 -9.82
N PHE A 39 5.35 -14.63 -11.01
CA PHE A 39 4.55 -13.77 -11.88
C PHE A 39 3.55 -14.66 -12.63
N ASP A 40 2.30 -14.22 -12.70
CA ASP A 40 1.27 -14.90 -13.46
C ASP A 40 0.29 -13.88 -14.04
N ALA A 41 0.15 -13.89 -15.36
CA ALA A 41 -0.83 -13.13 -16.11
C ALA A 41 -1.57 -14.02 -17.12
N SER A 42 -1.55 -15.34 -16.89
CA SER A 42 -2.25 -16.31 -17.75
C SER A 42 -3.76 -16.17 -17.67
N ASN A 43 -4.27 -15.69 -16.53
CA ASN A 43 -5.66 -15.28 -16.37
C ASN A 43 -5.80 -13.77 -16.61
N PRO A 44 -6.49 -13.31 -17.68
CA PRO A 44 -6.66 -11.89 -17.94
C PRO A 44 -7.44 -11.15 -16.84
N GLN A 45 -8.28 -11.85 -16.08
CA GLN A 45 -9.05 -11.28 -14.96
C GLN A 45 -8.24 -11.13 -13.67
N ILE A 46 -7.12 -11.84 -13.56
CA ILE A 46 -6.27 -11.83 -12.36
C ILE A 46 -4.81 -11.88 -12.81
N GLN A 47 -4.16 -10.73 -12.77
CA GLN A 47 -2.72 -10.63 -13.00
C GLN A 47 -2.03 -10.40 -11.66
N VAL A 48 -0.93 -11.11 -11.41
CA VAL A 48 -0.21 -11.02 -10.14
C VAL A 48 1.29 -11.06 -10.34
N MET A 49 1.99 -10.27 -9.53
CA MET A 49 3.44 -10.31 -9.41
C MET A 49 3.86 -10.31 -7.95
N SER A 50 4.94 -11.03 -7.65
CA SER A 50 5.55 -11.03 -6.32
C SER A 50 7.07 -10.98 -6.40
N ALA A 51 7.67 -10.23 -5.48
CA ALA A 51 9.13 -10.17 -5.30
C ALA A 51 9.52 -10.18 -3.82
N ILE A 52 10.72 -10.66 -3.54
CA ILE A 52 11.35 -10.71 -2.21
C ILE A 52 12.59 -9.80 -2.22
N SER A 53 12.81 -9.05 -1.15
CA SER A 53 13.82 -8.01 -1.04
C SER A 53 14.39 -7.97 0.38
N ASP A 54 15.38 -8.80 0.66
CA ASP A 54 15.86 -9.02 2.03
C ASP A 54 17.16 -8.28 2.37
N ASP A 55 17.85 -7.76 1.34
CA ASP A 55 19.24 -7.30 1.47
C ASP A 55 19.37 -5.76 1.46
N HIS A 56 18.26 -5.02 1.49
CA HIS A 56 18.27 -3.54 1.44
C HIS A 56 18.30 -2.87 2.82
N TYR A 57 17.82 -3.56 3.85
CA TYR A 57 17.80 -3.11 5.24
C TYR A 57 18.32 -4.25 6.13
N PRO A 58 19.36 -4.02 6.95
CA PRO A 58 19.92 -5.08 7.78
C PRO A 58 18.86 -5.71 8.71
N GLY A 59 18.60 -7.01 8.53
CA GLY A 59 17.70 -7.78 9.37
C GLY A 59 16.20 -7.57 9.12
N VAL A 60 15.82 -6.87 8.04
CA VAL A 60 14.43 -6.71 7.60
C VAL A 60 14.21 -7.43 6.28
N HIS A 61 13.35 -8.43 6.32
CA HIS A 61 12.93 -9.23 5.17
C HIS A 61 11.65 -8.64 4.61
N MET A 62 11.57 -8.52 3.28
CA MET A 62 10.45 -7.86 2.62
C MET A 62 9.91 -8.73 1.48
N GLN A 63 8.59 -8.89 1.43
CA GLN A 63 7.90 -9.50 0.30
C GLN A 63 6.74 -8.60 -0.12
N ARG A 64 6.67 -8.28 -1.40
CA ARG A 64 5.52 -7.56 -1.97
C ARG A 64 4.84 -8.44 -3.00
N THR A 65 3.52 -8.51 -2.94
CA THR A 65 2.67 -9.20 -3.90
C THR A 65 1.55 -8.26 -4.32
N MET A 66 1.48 -7.95 -5.61
CA MET A 66 0.47 -7.06 -6.17
C MET A 66 -0.41 -7.83 -7.15
N PHE A 67 -1.72 -7.63 -7.03
CA PHE A 67 -2.74 -8.14 -7.94
C PHE A 67 -3.39 -7.00 -8.69
N LEU A 68 -3.70 -7.23 -9.96
CA LEU A 68 -4.70 -6.49 -10.72
C LEU A 68 -5.88 -7.43 -10.95
N ILE A 69 -7.04 -7.09 -10.39
CA ILE A 69 -8.24 -7.91 -10.45
C ILE A 69 -9.28 -7.17 -11.30
N ASP A 70 -9.70 -7.80 -12.39
CA ASP A 70 -10.76 -7.35 -13.28
C ASP A 70 -11.96 -8.31 -13.19
N ASP A 71 -13.06 -7.84 -12.62
CA ASP A 71 -14.27 -8.64 -12.40
C ASP A 71 -15.44 -8.06 -13.21
N PRO A 72 -16.25 -8.87 -13.91
CA PRO A 72 -17.39 -8.35 -14.67
C PRO A 72 -18.45 -7.59 -13.84
N GLN A 73 -18.42 -7.69 -12.51
CA GLN A 73 -19.34 -7.00 -11.59
C GLN A 73 -18.76 -5.71 -10.98
N ILE A 74 -17.58 -5.25 -11.43
CA ILE A 74 -16.99 -3.96 -11.04
C ILE A 74 -16.86 -3.05 -12.26
N GLU A 75 -16.83 -1.74 -12.03
CA GLU A 75 -16.75 -0.73 -13.10
C GLU A 75 -15.35 -0.66 -13.73
N TYR A 76 -14.31 -0.83 -12.92
CA TYR A 76 -12.91 -0.80 -13.32
C TYR A 76 -12.11 -1.86 -12.56
N PRO A 77 -11.02 -2.40 -13.15
CA PRO A 77 -10.07 -3.23 -12.42
C PRO A 77 -9.52 -2.49 -11.19
N PHE A 78 -9.26 -3.23 -10.12
CA PHE A 78 -8.67 -2.68 -8.89
C PHE A 78 -7.35 -3.39 -8.56
N VAL A 79 -6.50 -2.68 -7.83
CA VAL A 79 -5.24 -3.22 -7.34
C VAL A 79 -5.43 -3.74 -5.92
N VAL A 80 -4.87 -4.92 -5.63
CA VAL A 80 -4.63 -5.39 -4.25
C VAL A 80 -3.13 -5.43 -4.03
N ASP A 81 -2.63 -4.78 -2.98
CA ASP A 81 -1.21 -4.78 -2.63
C ASP A 81 -1.01 -5.38 -1.24
N LEU A 82 -0.21 -6.44 -1.19
CA LEU A 82 0.22 -7.15 0.00
C LEU A 82 1.71 -6.92 0.21
N TYR A 83 2.08 -6.13 1.21
CA TYR A 83 3.46 -5.82 1.53
C TYR A 83 3.80 -6.34 2.92
N ARG A 84 4.47 -7.51 2.96
CA ARG A 84 4.93 -8.16 4.19
C ARG A 84 6.34 -7.70 4.55
N LEU A 85 6.54 -7.40 5.83
CA LEU A 85 7.82 -7.05 6.44
C LEU A 85 8.02 -7.90 7.69
N ARG A 86 9.23 -8.48 7.84
CA ARG A 86 9.57 -9.29 9.00
C ARG A 86 10.99 -9.00 9.48
N SER A 87 11.14 -8.83 10.77
CA SER A 87 12.41 -8.64 11.47
C SER A 87 12.38 -9.32 12.85
N LYS A 88 13.55 -9.44 13.49
CA LYS A 88 13.65 -9.95 14.88
C LYS A 88 13.42 -8.87 15.94
N VAL A 89 13.44 -7.60 15.55
CA VAL A 89 13.27 -6.44 16.42
C VAL A 89 12.27 -5.48 15.79
N LYS A 90 11.64 -4.64 16.62
CA LYS A 90 10.67 -3.67 16.12
C LYS A 90 11.37 -2.55 15.34
N HIS A 91 10.80 -2.18 14.21
CA HIS A 91 11.18 -1.03 13.39
C HIS A 91 9.99 -0.11 13.15
N THR A 92 10.27 1.13 12.73
CA THR A 92 9.26 2.00 12.15
C THR A 92 9.13 1.71 10.66
N TYR A 93 7.92 1.40 10.20
CA TYR A 93 7.64 1.17 8.80
C TYR A 93 6.70 2.25 8.27
N ASP A 94 7.13 2.93 7.21
CA ASP A 94 6.35 3.93 6.49
C ASP A 94 5.95 3.39 5.13
N TYR A 95 4.69 3.04 4.96
CA TYR A 95 4.15 2.69 3.65
C TYR A 95 3.69 3.95 2.91
N VAL A 96 4.41 4.28 1.84
CA VAL A 96 4.24 5.55 1.12
C VAL A 96 3.39 5.36 -0.14
N LEU A 97 2.47 6.30 -0.36
CA LEU A 97 1.68 6.44 -1.58
C LEU A 97 1.71 7.90 -2.05
N HIS A 98 2.46 8.17 -3.11
CA HIS A 98 2.32 9.36 -3.94
C HIS A 98 1.17 9.15 -4.92
N PHE A 99 0.25 10.12 -4.95
CA PHE A 99 -0.90 10.09 -5.84
C PHE A 99 -1.01 11.41 -6.59
N ASP A 100 -1.52 11.34 -7.81
CA ASP A 100 -1.90 12.53 -8.56
C ASP A 100 -3.37 12.86 -8.30
N GLY A 101 -3.67 14.15 -8.13
CA GLY A 101 -5.02 14.66 -7.95
C GLY A 101 -5.30 15.33 -6.61
N GLN A 102 -6.58 15.58 -6.36
CA GLN A 102 -7.06 16.36 -5.22
C GLN A 102 -7.74 15.45 -4.19
N PHE A 103 -7.31 15.54 -2.94
CA PHE A 103 -7.98 14.88 -1.81
C PHE A 103 -9.46 15.28 -1.73
N VAL A 104 -10.34 14.30 -1.50
CA VAL A 104 -11.79 14.49 -1.37
C VAL A 104 -12.25 14.20 0.07
N THR A 105 -11.96 12.99 0.58
CA THR A 105 -12.44 12.58 1.90
C THR A 105 -11.60 11.46 2.50
N SER A 106 -11.72 11.27 3.82
CA SER A 106 -11.11 10.20 4.61
C SER A 106 -12.12 9.70 5.64
N ASN A 107 -12.09 8.41 5.97
CA ASN A 107 -12.92 7.84 7.04
C ASN A 107 -12.38 8.18 8.44
N TRP A 108 -11.09 8.49 8.55
CA TRP A 108 -10.49 8.99 9.77
C TRP A 108 -10.57 10.52 9.81
N LYS A 109 -10.80 11.07 11.02
CA LYS A 109 -10.73 12.51 11.27
C LYS A 109 -9.27 12.97 11.21
N LEU A 110 -8.98 13.88 10.28
CA LEU A 110 -7.65 14.48 10.12
C LEU A 110 -7.50 15.71 11.04
N THR A 111 -6.30 15.86 11.58
CA THR A 111 -5.82 17.10 12.22
C THR A 111 -4.92 17.81 11.22
N ALA A 112 -5.40 18.93 10.66
CA ALA A 112 -4.65 19.69 9.68
C ALA A 112 -3.61 20.63 10.33
N HIS A 113 -2.47 20.78 9.67
CA HIS A 113 -1.48 21.82 9.94
C HIS A 113 -1.76 23.01 9.01
N ASP A 114 -2.83 23.74 9.32
CA ASP A 114 -3.42 24.79 8.48
C ASP A 114 -2.74 26.17 8.58
N SER A 115 -1.97 26.38 9.64
CA SER A 115 -1.27 27.64 9.95
C SER A 115 0.25 27.54 9.81
N VAL A 116 0.85 26.44 10.28
CA VAL A 116 2.29 26.19 10.21
C VAL A 116 2.54 24.73 9.87
N GLN A 117 3.33 24.49 8.82
CA GLN A 117 3.76 23.15 8.40
C GLN A 117 5.25 22.97 8.70
N PHE A 118 5.63 21.77 9.13
CA PHE A 118 7.02 21.39 9.36
C PHE A 118 7.42 20.24 8.44
N PRO A 119 8.71 20.14 8.07
CA PRO A 119 9.20 18.98 7.34
C PRO A 119 8.97 17.69 8.13
N MET A 120 8.70 16.59 7.44
CA MET A 120 8.45 15.27 8.05
C MET A 120 9.68 14.67 8.74
N GLY A 121 10.87 15.21 8.48
CA GLY A 121 12.13 14.76 9.04
C GLY A 121 13.29 15.64 8.60
N VAL A 122 14.52 15.20 8.88
CA VAL A 122 15.73 16.00 8.64
C VAL A 122 16.64 15.43 7.55
N ASP A 123 16.41 14.20 7.08
CA ASP A 123 17.25 13.52 6.08
C ASP A 123 16.45 12.49 5.27
N PHE A 124 17.11 11.82 4.31
CA PHE A 124 16.58 10.74 3.47
C PHE A 124 15.28 11.08 2.74
N GLY A 125 15.13 12.34 2.35
CA GLY A 125 13.99 12.85 1.56
C GLY A 125 12.85 13.38 2.41
N TYR A 126 12.76 13.00 3.70
CA TYR A 126 11.71 13.49 4.60
C TYR A 126 11.80 14.99 4.85
N GLN A 127 13.01 15.57 4.76
CA GLN A 127 13.23 17.00 4.85
C GLN A 127 12.62 17.80 3.69
N HIS A 128 12.12 17.11 2.65
CA HIS A 128 11.47 17.72 1.49
C HIS A 128 9.95 17.56 1.47
N LEU A 129 9.37 16.96 2.51
CA LEU A 129 7.95 16.69 2.63
C LEU A 129 7.34 17.53 3.75
N TRP A 130 6.43 18.44 3.43
CA TRP A 130 5.62 19.16 4.41
C TRP A 130 4.57 18.21 5.01
N ASN A 131 4.46 18.14 6.34
CA ASN A 131 3.33 17.51 7.01
C ASN A 131 2.10 18.43 6.92
N GLN A 132 1.12 18.09 6.08
CA GLN A 132 -0.08 18.91 5.88
C GLN A 132 -1.21 18.54 6.84
N ALA A 133 -1.35 17.25 7.17
CA ALA A 133 -2.34 16.77 8.11
C ALA A 133 -1.97 15.37 8.60
N GLU A 134 -2.44 15.02 9.79
CA GLU A 134 -2.21 13.70 10.36
C GLU A 134 -3.47 13.12 11.01
N ALA A 135 -3.51 11.80 11.13
CA ALA A 135 -4.50 11.08 11.92
C ALA A 135 -3.88 9.84 12.55
N GLN A 136 -4.53 9.34 13.60
CA GLN A 136 -4.15 8.11 14.27
C GLN A 136 -5.39 7.27 14.54
N GLY A 137 -5.28 5.95 14.39
CA GLY A 137 -6.39 5.04 14.59
C GLY A 137 -5.97 3.58 14.58
N ASN A 138 -6.93 2.73 14.95
CA ASN A 138 -6.77 1.26 14.96
C ASN A 138 -7.62 0.58 13.89
N ASP A 139 -8.62 1.28 13.36
CA ASP A 139 -9.58 0.75 12.38
C ASP A 139 -8.96 0.68 10.97
N PRO A 140 -9.60 0.05 9.99
CA PRO A 140 -9.22 0.21 8.59
C PRO A 140 -9.20 1.70 8.20
N PHE A 141 -8.21 2.11 7.39
CA PHE A 141 -8.11 3.47 6.87
C PHE A 141 -8.51 3.51 5.40
N GLN A 142 -9.31 4.50 5.02
CA GLN A 142 -9.78 4.71 3.65
C GLN A 142 -9.79 6.21 3.34
N PHE A 143 -9.21 6.60 2.21
CA PHE A 143 -9.33 7.95 1.67
C PHE A 143 -9.60 7.93 0.18
N THR A 144 -10.22 8.99 -0.32
CA THR A 144 -10.60 9.18 -1.72
C THR A 144 -9.97 10.47 -2.23
N TRP A 145 -9.46 10.43 -3.47
CA TRP A 145 -9.05 11.60 -4.23
C TRP A 145 -9.70 11.57 -5.62
N VAL A 146 -9.62 12.70 -6.32
CA VAL A 146 -10.07 12.84 -7.71
C VAL A 146 -8.89 13.23 -8.59
N SER A 147 -8.72 12.55 -9.73
CA SER A 147 -7.77 12.94 -10.78
C SER A 147 -8.46 12.88 -12.14
N GLY A 148 -8.33 13.97 -12.90
CA GLY A 148 -9.08 14.18 -14.12
C GLY A 148 -10.59 14.06 -13.88
N GLN A 149 -11.23 13.11 -14.57
CA GLN A 149 -12.67 12.87 -14.49
C GLN A 149 -13.04 11.64 -13.64
N ARG A 150 -12.14 11.13 -12.79
CA ARG A 150 -12.34 9.88 -12.04
C ARG A 150 -11.94 10.01 -10.58
N TYR A 151 -12.67 9.32 -9.71
CA TYR A 151 -12.29 9.15 -8.32
C TYR A 151 -11.44 7.91 -8.11
N TYR A 152 -10.57 7.97 -7.13
CA TYR A 152 -9.75 6.87 -6.70
C TYR A 152 -9.83 6.77 -5.19
N SER A 153 -9.95 5.56 -4.68
CA SER A 153 -9.91 5.32 -3.25
C SER A 153 -8.80 4.35 -2.90
N PHE A 154 -8.03 4.68 -1.86
CA PHE A 154 -7.09 3.78 -1.22
C PHE A 154 -7.71 3.31 0.09
N SER A 155 -7.77 1.99 0.28
CA SER A 155 -8.27 1.35 1.50
C SER A 155 -7.21 0.40 2.02
N THR A 156 -6.89 0.44 3.31
CA THR A 156 -5.94 -0.48 3.94
C THR A 156 -6.57 -1.18 5.13
N ALA A 157 -6.14 -2.42 5.36
CA ALA A 157 -6.49 -3.15 6.56
C ALA A 157 -6.03 -2.40 7.82
N SER A 158 -6.77 -2.65 8.91
CA SER A 158 -6.47 -2.14 10.25
C SER A 158 -5.06 -2.48 10.68
N GLN A 159 -4.38 -1.50 11.24
CA GLN A 159 -3.08 -1.65 11.90
C GLN A 159 -3.17 -0.95 13.26
N PRO A 160 -2.95 -1.66 14.39
CA PRO A 160 -3.01 -1.03 15.70
C PRO A 160 -2.02 0.15 15.83
N ASP A 161 -2.42 1.22 16.50
CA ASP A 161 -1.62 2.42 16.72
C ASP A 161 -1.04 3.06 15.43
N ALA A 162 -1.69 2.82 14.29
CA ALA A 162 -1.21 3.35 13.02
C ALA A 162 -1.43 4.87 12.94
N LYS A 163 -0.47 5.54 12.32
CA LYS A 163 -0.55 6.96 12.00
C LYS A 163 -0.57 7.15 10.50
N VAL A 164 -1.41 8.05 10.03
CA VAL A 164 -1.42 8.49 8.64
C VAL A 164 -0.98 9.93 8.58
N TYR A 165 -0.09 10.24 7.65
CA TYR A 165 0.34 11.59 7.33
C TYR A 165 -0.03 11.89 5.89
N PHE A 166 -0.74 12.99 5.67
CA PHE A 166 -0.85 13.60 4.35
C PHE A 166 0.27 14.61 4.21
N VAL A 167 1.09 14.41 3.17
CA VAL A 167 2.29 15.18 2.93
C VAL A 167 2.22 15.90 1.60
N ARG A 168 3.01 16.97 1.45
CA ARG A 168 3.22 17.65 0.17
C ARG A 168 4.69 17.91 -0.06
N ILE A 169 5.15 17.60 -1.28
CA ILE A 169 6.52 17.85 -1.70
C ILE A 169 6.77 19.38 -1.75
N GLY A 170 7.91 19.84 -1.28
CA GLY A 170 8.35 21.22 -1.43
C GLY A 170 9.07 21.82 -0.21
N ALA A 171 9.27 21.06 0.87
CA ALA A 171 10.07 21.54 1.99
C ALA A 171 11.54 21.67 1.58
N HIS A 172 12.23 22.66 2.16
CA HIS A 172 13.64 22.95 1.86
C HIS A 172 13.98 23.01 0.35
N ASP A 173 13.09 23.61 -0.46
CA ASP A 173 13.28 23.80 -1.89
C ASP A 173 13.31 25.30 -2.26
N PRO A 174 14.37 26.04 -1.89
CA PRO A 174 14.43 27.50 -2.05
C PRO A 174 14.43 27.96 -3.52
N ASN A 175 14.70 27.05 -4.44
CA ASN A 175 14.80 27.32 -5.87
C ASN A 175 13.57 26.84 -6.66
N PHE A 176 12.52 26.34 -5.98
CA PHE A 176 11.29 25.85 -6.61
C PHE A 176 11.55 24.77 -7.68
N ASN A 177 12.46 23.83 -7.39
CA ASN A 177 12.81 22.74 -8.31
C ASN A 177 11.88 21.52 -8.18
N LEU A 178 11.18 21.38 -7.07
CA LEU A 178 10.30 20.24 -6.78
C LEU A 178 8.87 20.54 -7.22
N MET A 179 8.24 19.57 -7.87
CA MET A 179 6.80 19.63 -8.15
C MET A 179 6.03 19.39 -6.86
N ALA A 180 5.09 20.28 -6.54
CA ALA A 180 4.34 20.26 -5.28
C ALA A 180 3.19 19.23 -5.29
N GLU A 181 3.55 17.95 -5.39
CA GLU A 181 2.60 16.84 -5.46
C GLU A 181 2.20 16.34 -4.05
N PRO A 182 0.99 15.79 -3.89
CA PRO A 182 0.55 15.24 -2.62
C PRO A 182 1.04 13.79 -2.44
N GLY A 183 1.13 13.38 -1.18
CA GLY A 183 1.39 12.00 -0.80
C GLY A 183 0.71 11.63 0.50
N MET A 184 0.70 10.34 0.78
CA MET A 184 0.21 9.75 2.03
C MET A 184 1.27 8.79 2.56
N ILE A 185 1.52 8.83 3.87
CA ILE A 185 2.40 7.90 4.57
C ILE A 185 1.60 7.22 5.68
N LEU A 186 1.48 5.90 5.60
CA LEU A 186 0.95 5.08 6.68
C LEU A 186 2.12 4.53 7.50
N ARG A 187 2.26 5.01 8.74
CA ARG A 187 3.33 4.67 9.67
C ARG A 187 2.85 3.70 10.75
N VAL A 188 3.61 2.64 10.97
CA VAL A 188 3.43 1.68 12.07
C VAL A 188 4.77 1.34 12.72
N GLN A 189 4.75 0.77 13.93
CA GLN A 189 5.95 0.21 14.58
C GLN A 189 5.79 -1.27 14.85
N ARG A 190 6.50 -2.14 14.13
CA ARG A 190 6.31 -3.61 14.14
C ARG A 190 7.60 -4.37 13.90
N ASP A 191 7.61 -5.64 14.30
CA ASP A 191 8.59 -6.64 13.93
C ASP A 191 8.08 -7.55 12.80
N ASP A 192 6.84 -8.03 12.87
CA ASP A 192 6.12 -8.68 11.75
C ASP A 192 4.88 -7.87 11.38
N CYS A 193 4.74 -7.56 10.09
CA CYS A 193 3.69 -6.69 9.57
C CYS A 193 3.30 -7.10 8.15
N LEU A 194 2.00 -7.07 7.87
CA LEU A 194 1.46 -7.14 6.52
C LEU A 194 0.60 -5.90 6.26
N PHE A 195 1.07 -5.00 5.41
CA PHE A 195 0.20 -4.01 4.79
C PHE A 195 -0.63 -4.71 3.72
N ALA A 196 -1.96 -4.63 3.84
CA ALA A 196 -2.89 -5.14 2.84
C ALA A 196 -3.79 -3.99 2.42
N SER A 197 -3.75 -3.63 1.14
CA SER A 197 -4.46 -2.45 0.64
C SER A 197 -5.11 -2.68 -0.72
N VAL A 198 -6.11 -1.85 -1.02
CA VAL A 198 -6.83 -1.77 -2.29
C VAL A 198 -6.73 -0.37 -2.86
N ILE A 199 -6.43 -0.26 -4.15
CA ILE A 199 -6.62 0.97 -4.92
C ILE A 199 -7.77 0.72 -5.91
N GLU A 200 -8.86 1.44 -5.71
CA GLU A 200 -10.09 1.34 -6.48
C GLU A 200 -10.27 2.60 -7.33
N PRO A 201 -10.21 2.52 -8.67
CA PRO A 201 -10.80 3.54 -9.54
C PRO A 201 -12.33 3.41 -9.49
N HIS A 202 -13.05 4.51 -9.37
CA HIS A 202 -14.51 4.51 -9.38
C HIS A 202 -15.11 5.83 -9.84
N GLY A 203 -16.34 5.75 -10.33
CA GLY A 203 -17.17 6.92 -10.60
C GLY A 203 -16.64 7.84 -11.68
N TYR A 204 -17.36 8.95 -11.82
CA TYR A 204 -17.11 9.93 -12.86
C TYR A 204 -17.39 11.33 -12.32
N PHE A 205 -16.49 12.26 -12.63
CA PHE A 205 -16.61 13.68 -12.30
C PHE A 205 -16.50 14.49 -13.59
N ASN A 206 -17.52 15.31 -13.86
CA ASN A 206 -17.51 16.27 -14.96
C ASN A 206 -17.71 17.67 -14.40
N GLU A 207 -16.62 18.42 -14.33
CA GLU A 207 -16.61 19.79 -13.82
C GLU A 207 -17.47 20.72 -14.70
N ALA A 208 -17.36 20.60 -16.03
CA ALA A 208 -18.08 21.47 -16.97
C ALA A 208 -19.61 21.34 -16.91
N GLN A 209 -20.12 20.18 -16.47
CA GLN A 209 -21.55 19.93 -16.30
C GLN A 209 -21.99 19.91 -14.84
N GLU A 210 -21.08 20.11 -13.89
CA GLU A 210 -21.31 19.97 -12.44
C GLU A 210 -21.97 18.63 -12.07
N LYS A 211 -21.54 17.53 -12.72
CA LYS A 211 -22.08 16.19 -12.49
C LYS A 211 -21.06 15.27 -11.82
N SER A 212 -21.54 14.49 -10.86
CA SER A 212 -20.76 13.47 -10.17
C SER A 212 -21.57 12.19 -10.01
N PHE A 213 -20.95 11.05 -10.34
CA PHE A 213 -21.54 9.72 -10.21
C PHE A 213 -20.59 8.82 -9.45
N ASN A 214 -21.12 8.00 -8.54
CA ASN A 214 -20.36 7.01 -7.75
C ASN A 214 -19.07 7.58 -7.12
N ALA A 215 -19.14 8.79 -6.56
CA ALA A 215 -18.00 9.48 -5.94
C ALA A 215 -17.49 8.84 -4.64
N ARG A 216 -18.20 7.84 -4.11
CA ARG A 216 -17.82 7.12 -2.90
C ARG A 216 -17.30 5.74 -3.28
N PRO A 217 -16.30 5.19 -2.56
CA PRO A 217 -15.76 3.87 -2.84
C PRO A 217 -16.83 2.79 -2.73
N ALA A 218 -16.77 1.76 -3.59
CA ALA A 218 -17.63 0.59 -3.46
C ALA A 218 -17.04 -0.43 -2.48
N PHE A 219 -15.71 -0.45 -2.30
CA PHE A 219 -15.07 -1.26 -1.27
C PHE A 219 -15.39 -0.74 0.13
N LYS A 220 -15.77 -1.68 0.99
CA LYS A 220 -16.09 -1.45 2.40
C LYS A 220 -14.86 -1.63 3.27
N GLU A 221 -14.13 -2.71 3.06
CA GLU A 221 -13.07 -3.13 3.98
C GLU A 221 -12.06 -4.06 3.30
N VAL A 222 -10.80 -3.92 3.70
CA VAL A 222 -9.74 -4.91 3.50
C VAL A 222 -9.42 -5.48 4.88
N LYS A 223 -9.45 -6.80 5.02
CA LYS A 223 -9.17 -7.48 6.29
C LYS A 223 -8.04 -8.48 6.10
N VAL A 224 -7.02 -8.39 6.94
CA VAL A 224 -6.03 -9.46 7.09
C VAL A 224 -6.64 -10.53 7.99
N ILE A 225 -6.84 -11.73 7.45
CA ILE A 225 -7.30 -12.88 8.23
C ILE A 225 -6.12 -13.48 9.00
N GLY A 226 -4.94 -13.52 8.38
CA GLY A 226 -3.70 -13.88 9.05
C GLY A 226 -2.54 -13.98 8.07
N HIS A 227 -1.32 -13.92 8.61
CA HIS A 227 -0.11 -14.22 7.86
C HIS A 227 0.95 -14.83 8.78
N ASN A 228 1.81 -15.65 8.19
CA ASN A 228 2.98 -16.24 8.84
C ASN A 228 4.09 -16.48 7.80
N ASP A 229 5.10 -17.28 8.14
CA ASP A 229 6.18 -17.61 7.22
C ASP A 229 5.76 -18.52 6.05
N GLU A 230 4.61 -19.20 6.14
CA GLU A 230 4.11 -20.10 5.10
C GLU A 230 3.21 -19.38 4.08
N GLY A 231 2.39 -18.42 4.52
CA GLY A 231 1.54 -17.65 3.64
C GLY A 231 0.71 -16.57 4.33
N ALA A 232 -0.09 -15.87 3.52
CA ALA A 232 -0.99 -14.81 3.95
C ALA A 232 -2.39 -15.04 3.39
N VAL A 233 -3.41 -14.69 4.17
CA VAL A 233 -4.82 -14.74 3.80
C VAL A 233 -5.45 -13.39 4.11
N ILE A 234 -6.09 -12.79 3.12
CA ILE A 234 -6.87 -11.57 3.27
C ILE A 234 -8.28 -11.74 2.70
N GLU A 235 -9.20 -10.91 3.15
CA GLU A 235 -10.52 -10.72 2.54
C GLU A 235 -10.68 -9.26 2.12
N VAL A 236 -11.18 -9.05 0.91
CA VAL A 236 -11.58 -7.74 0.39
C VAL A 236 -13.09 -7.76 0.20
N SER A 237 -13.81 -6.81 0.79
CA SER A 237 -15.28 -6.77 0.75
C SER A 237 -15.83 -5.47 0.18
N ARG A 238 -16.93 -5.58 -0.58
CA ARG A 238 -17.71 -4.45 -1.10
C ARG A 238 -19.00 -4.25 -0.31
N LYS A 239 -19.57 -3.05 -0.48
CA LYS A 239 -20.83 -2.63 0.16
C LYS A 239 -22.05 -3.40 -0.36
N ASP A 240 -21.99 -3.92 -1.58
CA ASP A 240 -23.04 -4.76 -2.20
C ASP A 240 -22.99 -6.24 -1.74
N GLY A 241 -21.98 -6.61 -0.93
CA GLY A 241 -21.81 -7.96 -0.40
C GLY A 241 -20.87 -8.84 -1.21
N LEU A 242 -20.34 -8.38 -2.35
CA LEU A 242 -19.31 -9.10 -3.09
C LEU A 242 -18.00 -9.12 -2.30
N ARG A 243 -17.33 -10.29 -2.26
CA ARG A 243 -16.08 -10.47 -1.53
C ARG A 243 -15.06 -11.28 -2.33
N TRP A 244 -13.79 -11.01 -2.08
CA TRP A 244 -12.67 -11.79 -2.58
C TRP A 244 -11.82 -12.25 -1.40
N GLN A 245 -11.60 -13.56 -1.31
CA GLN A 245 -10.61 -14.13 -0.42
C GLN A 245 -9.34 -14.41 -1.21
N ILE A 246 -8.23 -13.85 -0.77
CA ILE A 246 -6.94 -13.94 -1.46
C ILE A 246 -5.96 -14.65 -0.54
N MET A 247 -5.41 -15.76 -1.04
CA MET A 247 -4.38 -16.56 -0.37
C MET A 247 -3.09 -16.47 -1.19
N VAL A 248 -1.95 -16.27 -0.52
CA VAL A 248 -0.63 -16.14 -1.14
C VAL A 248 0.40 -16.95 -0.35
N THR A 249 1.32 -17.62 -1.05
CA THR A 249 2.48 -18.26 -0.42
C THR A 249 3.52 -17.21 0.00
N ASN A 250 4.09 -17.39 1.19
CA ASN A 250 5.26 -16.63 1.67
C ASN A 250 6.54 -17.50 1.64
N GLY A 251 6.37 -18.82 1.54
CA GLY A 251 7.46 -19.75 1.24
C GLY A 251 7.84 -19.76 -0.24
N PRO A 252 8.77 -20.63 -0.67
CA PRO A 252 9.22 -20.71 -2.05
C PRO A 252 8.08 -20.87 -3.07
N ALA A 253 8.19 -20.18 -4.20
CA ALA A 253 7.22 -20.28 -5.28
C ALA A 253 7.18 -21.70 -5.87
N SER A 254 5.98 -22.21 -6.09
CA SER A 254 5.69 -23.47 -6.75
C SER A 254 4.28 -23.44 -7.33
N GLU A 255 4.12 -23.85 -8.58
CA GLU A 255 2.81 -23.95 -9.24
C GLU A 255 2.00 -25.16 -8.77
N THR A 256 2.66 -26.12 -8.11
CA THR A 256 2.06 -27.42 -7.77
C THR A 256 1.96 -27.69 -6.27
N GLN A 257 2.64 -26.89 -5.44
CA GLN A 257 2.62 -27.05 -3.99
C GLN A 257 1.19 -26.87 -3.46
N GLU A 258 0.79 -27.77 -2.56
CA GLU A 258 -0.44 -27.61 -1.79
C GLU A 258 -0.12 -26.90 -0.47
N HIS A 259 -0.98 -25.96 -0.10
CA HIS A 259 -0.87 -25.18 1.11
C HIS A 259 -2.09 -25.44 2.00
N LYS A 260 -1.86 -25.41 3.31
CA LYS A 260 -2.91 -25.51 4.34
C LYS A 260 -2.54 -24.59 5.50
N LEU A 261 -3.27 -23.50 5.66
CA LEU A 261 -3.11 -22.57 6.78
C LEU A 261 -4.34 -22.60 7.67
N THR A 262 -4.15 -22.35 8.96
CA THR A 262 -5.26 -22.16 9.90
C THR A 262 -5.08 -20.83 10.61
N PHE A 263 -6.07 -19.95 10.46
CA PHE A 263 -6.17 -18.67 11.17
C PHE A 263 -7.59 -18.57 11.75
N ASP A 264 -7.73 -18.09 12.98
CA ASP A 264 -9.03 -17.93 13.67
C ASP A 264 -9.94 -19.17 13.59
N ASN A 265 -9.37 -20.37 13.78
CA ASN A 265 -10.05 -21.67 13.66
C ASN A 265 -10.64 -21.99 12.27
N GLN A 266 -10.36 -21.18 11.25
CA GLN A 266 -10.71 -21.44 9.86
C GLN A 266 -9.50 -22.00 9.11
N THR A 267 -9.69 -23.11 8.39
CA THR A 267 -8.64 -23.69 7.54
C THR A 267 -8.79 -23.23 6.09
N PHE A 268 -7.71 -22.70 5.55
CA PHE A 268 -7.57 -22.27 4.16
C PHE A 268 -6.68 -23.24 3.41
N ARG A 269 -7.09 -23.59 2.18
CA ARG A 269 -6.36 -24.54 1.33
C ARG A 269 -6.31 -24.01 -0.09
N TRP A 270 -5.13 -24.07 -0.69
CA TRP A 270 -4.97 -23.78 -2.10
C TRP A 270 -3.77 -24.54 -2.68
N LYS A 271 -3.67 -24.55 -4.00
CA LYS A 271 -2.54 -25.09 -4.74
C LYS A 271 -1.91 -23.97 -5.57
N GLY A 272 -0.59 -23.96 -5.63
CA GLY A 272 0.16 -22.95 -6.38
C GLY A 272 0.52 -21.72 -5.55
N ASN A 273 1.09 -20.71 -6.20
CA ASN A 273 1.61 -19.51 -5.55
C ASN A 273 0.54 -18.63 -4.88
N TYR A 274 -0.67 -18.66 -5.41
CA TYR A 274 -1.78 -17.86 -4.91
C TYR A 274 -3.13 -18.48 -5.28
N LYS A 275 -4.18 -18.01 -4.64
CA LYS A 275 -5.56 -18.27 -5.05
C LYS A 275 -6.43 -17.08 -4.71
N VAL A 276 -7.23 -16.63 -5.67
CA VAL A 276 -8.32 -15.68 -5.46
C VAL A 276 -9.63 -16.46 -5.55
N VAL A 277 -10.45 -16.38 -4.51
CA VAL A 277 -11.78 -16.98 -4.45
C VAL A 277 -12.80 -15.86 -4.34
N LYS A 278 -13.67 -15.76 -5.33
CA LYS A 278 -14.83 -14.88 -5.29
C LYS A 278 -15.90 -15.54 -4.41
N LEU A 279 -16.39 -14.81 -3.42
CA LEU A 279 -17.46 -15.23 -2.54
C LEU A 279 -18.68 -14.34 -2.81
N THR A 280 -19.77 -14.95 -3.25
CA THR A 280 -21.07 -14.28 -3.33
C THR A 280 -21.88 -14.57 -2.06
N LYS A 281 -22.85 -13.70 -1.76
CA LYS A 281 -23.93 -14.07 -0.85
C LYS A 281 -24.72 -15.24 -1.40
#